data_AF-A0A8H3GKR2-F1
#
_entry.id   AF-A0A8H3GKR2-F1
#
_cell.length_a   1.000
_cell.length_b   1.000
_cell.length_c   1.000
_cell.angle_alpha   90.00
_cell.angle_beta   90.00
_cell.angle_gamma   90.00
#
_symmetry.space_group_name_H-M   'P 1'
#
loop_
_entity.id
_entity.type
_entity.pdbx_description
1 polymer ?
#
loop_
_entity_poly.entity_id
_entity_poly.type
_entity_poly.pdbx_seq_one_letter_code
_entity_poly.pdbx_strand_id
1 'polypeptide(L)'
;MSICILQPPGAVSDLTDENEKKWSKRVSELMEKVKVCSDMQFYDASQIPEGRNPGSRHVSWLGFPRTLTVLHPINEERWRAADHMRSNQGEYFEWSVKRNQDNQIIRIVFSSELPEYFDFLGRVQPDTLHKLYQDRHPGEIIQKTDLFKKQGQRLVYNRYNRWNTSTETGNIMHLVAPGSTLAALMDIIGRAAITYKDADGEIVTNADRLATYTNGDRRRNSDIVLGAAANALARNGDMLTVENPAGIYIDSINLALIQPPDCSQHANIADFFKFTRGNTRLECEVPEEKGFVLGDLNIAGEKLRYGAQLAELIFVSTSMRMFTGERRAIRQRQLPNGVPHDESAGFENESDNEKCQ
;
A
#
# COMPACT_ATOMS: atom_id res chain seq x y z
N MET A 1 -25.42 20.12 -11.69
CA MET A 1 -24.53 18.98 -11.99
C MET A 1 -24.16 18.36 -10.65
N SER A 2 -24.39 17.05 -10.45
CA SER A 2 -23.91 16.39 -9.23
C SER A 2 -22.40 16.35 -9.23
N ILE A 3 -21.81 16.78 -8.12
CA ILE A 3 -20.39 16.64 -7.79
C ILE A 3 -20.13 15.16 -7.53
N CYS A 4 -19.03 14.60 -8.05
CA CYS A 4 -18.68 13.20 -7.83
C CYS A 4 -18.32 12.98 -6.34
N ILE A 5 -18.98 12.03 -5.68
CA ILE A 5 -18.66 11.64 -4.30
C ILE A 5 -17.50 10.64 -4.33
N LEU A 6 -16.39 11.00 -3.68
CA LEU A 6 -15.24 10.11 -3.53
C LEU A 6 -15.53 9.07 -2.45
N GLN A 7 -15.51 7.80 -2.84
CA GLN A 7 -15.93 6.67 -2.04
C GLN A 7 -14.81 6.16 -1.12
N PRO A 8 -15.15 5.49 -0.01
CA PRO A 8 -14.19 4.75 0.82
C PRO A 8 -13.40 3.69 0.03
N PRO A 9 -12.12 3.43 0.40
CA PRO A 9 -11.32 2.39 -0.23
C PRO A 9 -11.94 1.01 -0.02
N GLY A 10 -11.84 0.12 -1.01
CA GLY A 10 -12.34 -1.25 -0.95
C GLY A 10 -13.87 -1.39 -0.96
N ALA A 11 -14.59 -0.32 -1.35
CA ALA A 11 -16.06 -0.28 -1.34
C ALA A 11 -16.66 -0.67 0.04
N VAL A 12 -15.97 -0.27 1.10
CA VAL A 12 -16.36 -0.57 2.48
C VAL A 12 -17.53 0.32 2.90
N SER A 13 -18.43 -0.24 3.72
CA SER A 13 -19.68 0.41 4.12
C SER A 13 -19.71 0.72 5.63
N ASP A 14 -18.55 1.04 6.23
CA ASP A 14 -18.50 1.32 7.68
C ASP A 14 -19.04 2.71 8.03
N LEU A 15 -18.98 3.65 7.07
CA LEU A 15 -19.42 5.02 7.27
C LEU A 15 -20.94 5.15 7.13
N THR A 16 -21.52 6.07 7.89
CA THR A 16 -22.88 6.55 7.61
C THR A 16 -22.87 7.46 6.39
N ASP A 17 -24.00 7.62 5.70
CA ASP A 17 -24.16 8.51 4.53
C ASP A 17 -23.66 9.95 4.80
N GLU A 18 -23.85 10.46 6.03
CA GLU A 18 -23.35 11.78 6.43
C GLU A 18 -21.82 11.80 6.44
N ASN A 19 -21.19 10.75 6.98
CA ASN A 19 -19.75 10.67 7.10
C ASN A 19 -19.07 10.25 5.80
N GLU A 20 -19.76 9.59 4.87
CA GLU A 20 -19.27 9.38 3.50
C GLU A 20 -19.02 10.71 2.78
N LYS A 21 -19.92 11.69 2.92
CA LYS A 21 -19.72 13.04 2.36
C LYS A 21 -18.51 13.74 2.99
N LYS A 22 -18.30 13.56 4.29
CA LYS A 22 -17.11 14.07 5.01
C LYS A 22 -15.84 13.36 4.57
N TRP A 23 -15.89 12.06 4.27
CA TRP A 23 -14.78 11.31 3.68
C TRP A 23 -14.43 11.86 2.30
N SER A 24 -15.42 12.06 1.43
CA SER A 24 -15.19 12.66 0.11
C SER A 24 -14.50 14.02 0.22
N LYS A 25 -14.93 14.87 1.16
CA LYS A 25 -14.26 16.15 1.43
C LYS A 25 -12.82 15.94 1.93
N ARG A 26 -12.59 14.97 2.81
CA ARG A 26 -11.25 14.65 3.31
C ARG A 26 -10.30 14.22 2.19
N VAL A 27 -10.77 13.40 1.25
CA VAL A 27 -9.96 12.96 0.09
C VAL A 27 -9.64 14.15 -0.83
N SER A 28 -10.63 15.02 -1.10
CA SER A 28 -10.42 16.28 -1.83
C SER A 28 -9.39 17.19 -1.14
N GLU A 29 -9.44 17.34 0.19
CA GLU A 29 -8.45 18.10 0.96
C GLU A 29 -7.03 17.50 0.87
N LEU A 30 -6.89 16.17 0.75
CA LEU A 30 -5.59 15.53 0.51
C LEU A 30 -5.09 15.83 -0.90
N MET A 31 -5.96 15.75 -1.91
CA MET A 31 -5.62 16.07 -3.30
C MET A 31 -5.18 17.53 -3.47
N GLU A 32 -5.81 18.48 -2.78
CA GLU A 32 -5.40 19.88 -2.83
C GLU A 32 -4.02 20.10 -2.19
N LYS A 33 -3.72 19.40 -1.09
CA LYS A 33 -2.41 19.51 -0.42
C LYS A 33 -1.25 19.00 -1.25
N VAL A 34 -1.46 17.97 -2.08
CA VAL A 34 -0.39 17.45 -2.95
C VAL A 34 -0.12 18.36 -4.15
N LYS A 35 -1.06 19.23 -4.51
CA LYS A 35 -0.92 20.14 -5.65
C LYS A 35 0.00 21.32 -5.31
N VAL A 36 1.30 21.11 -5.48
CA VAL A 36 2.34 22.09 -5.12
C VAL A 36 2.66 23.11 -6.20
N CYS A 37 2.26 22.90 -7.46
CA CYS A 37 2.47 23.89 -8.53
C CYS A 37 1.46 23.75 -9.68
N SER A 38 1.40 24.78 -10.53
CA SER A 38 0.45 24.83 -11.65
C SER A 38 0.81 23.89 -12.82
N ASP A 39 2.03 23.37 -12.85
CA ASP A 39 2.53 22.50 -13.91
C ASP A 39 2.14 21.03 -13.69
N MET A 40 1.67 20.69 -12.48
CA MET A 40 1.17 19.36 -12.18
C MET A 40 -0.11 19.08 -12.96
N GLN A 41 -0.08 18.03 -13.78
CA GLN A 41 -1.25 17.53 -14.48
C GLN A 41 -2.07 16.61 -13.58
N PHE A 42 -2.26 17.01 -12.33
CA PHE A 42 -3.02 16.29 -11.30
C PHE A 42 -4.28 17.07 -10.92
N TYR A 43 -5.42 16.38 -10.79
CA TYR A 43 -6.70 17.02 -10.51
C TYR A 43 -7.49 16.35 -9.39
N ASP A 44 -8.41 17.12 -8.78
CA ASP A 44 -9.39 16.62 -7.82
C ASP A 44 -10.61 16.06 -8.56
N ALA A 45 -10.80 14.74 -8.45
CA ALA A 45 -11.89 14.03 -9.12
C ALA A 45 -13.29 14.48 -8.68
N SER A 46 -13.44 15.01 -7.46
CA SER A 46 -14.74 15.51 -6.98
C SER A 46 -15.21 16.74 -7.78
N GLN A 47 -14.28 17.52 -8.33
CA GLN A 47 -14.58 18.76 -9.06
C GLN A 47 -14.94 18.54 -10.53
N ILE A 48 -14.85 17.32 -11.05
CA ILE A 48 -15.15 17.00 -12.44
C ILE A 48 -16.55 16.35 -12.54
N PRO A 49 -17.48 16.87 -13.36
CA PRO A 49 -18.79 16.25 -13.55
C PRO A 49 -18.68 14.82 -14.09
N GLU A 50 -19.54 13.92 -13.57
CA GLU A 50 -19.72 12.57 -14.10
C GLU A 50 -20.18 12.61 -15.57
N GLY A 51 -19.69 11.68 -16.40
CA GLY A 51 -20.21 11.49 -17.78
C GLY A 51 -19.23 11.76 -18.93
N ARG A 52 -18.00 12.22 -18.66
CA ARG A 52 -16.88 11.93 -19.56
C ARG A 52 -16.25 10.64 -19.08
N ASN A 53 -16.02 9.68 -19.97
CA ASN A 53 -15.39 8.40 -19.64
C ASN A 53 -13.89 8.50 -19.95
N PRO A 54 -13.08 9.10 -19.06
CA PRO A 54 -11.64 9.08 -19.20
C PRO A 54 -11.15 7.64 -19.24
N GLY A 55 -10.08 7.37 -19.99
CA GLY A 55 -9.41 6.09 -19.85
C GLY A 55 -8.91 5.91 -18.41
N SER A 56 -8.73 4.66 -18.00
CA SER A 56 -8.06 4.30 -16.76
C SER A 56 -6.76 3.55 -17.08
N ARG A 57 -5.74 3.80 -16.26
CA ARG A 57 -4.46 3.10 -16.31
C ARG A 57 -4.31 2.30 -15.02
N HIS A 58 -4.48 0.99 -15.13
CA HIS A 58 -4.14 0.03 -14.08
C HIS A 58 -2.61 -0.06 -13.93
N VAL A 59 -2.12 0.00 -12.70
CA VAL A 59 -0.70 -0.11 -12.38
C VAL A 59 -0.53 -1.11 -11.24
N SER A 60 0.26 -2.14 -11.48
CA SER A 60 0.47 -3.27 -10.56
C SER A 60 1.96 -3.47 -10.29
N TRP A 61 2.31 -3.80 -9.05
CA TRP A 61 3.68 -4.07 -8.61
C TRP A 61 3.71 -5.13 -7.51
N LEU A 62 4.89 -5.72 -7.30
CA LEU A 62 5.09 -6.74 -6.27
C LEU A 62 4.96 -6.09 -4.87
N GLY A 63 4.10 -6.66 -4.02
CA GLY A 63 3.86 -6.18 -2.66
C GLY A 63 5.01 -6.47 -1.68
N PHE A 64 5.91 -7.40 -2.02
CA PHE A 64 7.09 -7.64 -1.19
C PHE A 64 8.10 -6.48 -1.27
N PRO A 65 8.67 -6.03 -0.13
CA PRO A 65 9.58 -4.88 -0.08
C PRO A 65 10.88 -5.08 -0.86
N ARG A 66 11.06 -4.28 -1.92
CA ARG A 66 12.32 -4.28 -2.70
C ARG A 66 13.52 -3.86 -1.85
N THR A 67 13.33 -2.96 -0.87
CA THR A 67 14.37 -2.57 0.09
C THR A 67 15.00 -3.79 0.79
N LEU A 68 14.18 -4.74 1.23
CA LEU A 68 14.68 -5.97 1.87
C LEU A 68 15.39 -6.90 0.89
N THR A 69 14.97 -6.90 -0.38
CA THR A 69 15.66 -7.67 -1.44
C THR A 69 17.05 -7.13 -1.71
N VAL A 70 17.24 -5.81 -1.61
CA VAL A 70 18.55 -5.15 -1.77
C VAL A 70 19.43 -5.37 -0.54
N LEU A 71 18.86 -5.29 0.67
CA LEU A 71 19.63 -5.39 1.92
C LEU A 71 19.98 -6.84 2.31
N HIS A 72 19.13 -7.81 1.95
CA HIS A 72 19.28 -9.21 2.35
C HIS A 72 19.25 -10.12 1.10
N PRO A 73 20.42 -10.47 0.54
CA PRO A 73 20.50 -11.32 -0.65
C PRO A 73 20.13 -12.78 -0.35
N ILE A 74 20.24 -13.20 0.91
CA ILE A 74 19.86 -14.55 1.38
C ILE A 74 18.35 -14.55 1.69
N ASN A 75 17.61 -15.47 1.07
CA ASN A 75 16.16 -15.57 1.19
C ASN A 75 15.69 -15.68 2.67
N GLU A 76 16.28 -16.58 3.45
CA GLU A 76 15.84 -16.80 4.83
C GLU A 76 16.04 -15.55 5.71
N GLU A 77 17.17 -14.86 5.56
CA GLU A 77 17.44 -13.60 6.27
C GLU A 77 16.43 -12.51 5.87
N ARG A 78 16.14 -12.41 4.58
CA ARG A 78 15.16 -11.47 4.02
C ARG A 78 13.75 -11.72 4.56
N TRP A 79 13.31 -12.98 4.57
CA TRP A 79 11.99 -13.36 5.06
C TRP A 79 11.86 -13.15 6.57
N ARG A 80 12.90 -13.50 7.33
CA ARG A 80 12.97 -13.26 8.77
C ARG A 80 12.90 -11.77 9.07
N ALA A 81 13.65 -10.94 8.34
CA ALA A 81 13.62 -9.49 8.50
C ALA A 81 12.23 -8.91 8.19
N ALA A 82 11.57 -9.39 7.13
CA ALA A 82 10.23 -8.93 6.75
C ALA A 82 9.14 -9.29 7.79
N ASP A 83 9.19 -10.50 8.36
CA ASP A 83 8.23 -10.94 9.39
C ASP A 83 8.51 -10.33 10.78
N HIS A 84 9.73 -9.83 11.03
CA HIS A 84 10.13 -9.36 12.36
C HIS A 84 9.33 -8.16 12.85
N MET A 85 9.09 -7.17 11.99
CA MET A 85 8.34 -5.98 12.37
C MET A 85 7.61 -5.33 11.19
N ARG A 86 6.48 -4.69 11.49
CA ARG A 86 5.60 -4.08 10.49
C ARG A 86 6.24 -2.98 9.66
N SER A 87 7.20 -2.23 10.20
CA SER A 87 7.88 -1.19 9.42
C SER A 87 8.78 -1.74 8.31
N ASN A 88 9.13 -3.02 8.36
CA ASN A 88 9.91 -3.67 7.30
C ASN A 88 9.02 -4.07 6.11
N GLN A 89 7.71 -4.23 6.34
CA GLN A 89 6.71 -4.67 5.37
C GLN A 89 6.18 -3.47 4.54
N GLY A 90 7.07 -2.77 3.81
CA GLY A 90 6.74 -1.60 2.99
C GLY A 90 5.82 -1.86 1.78
N GLU A 91 5.96 -1.05 0.72
CA GLU A 91 5.28 -1.25 -0.58
C GLU A 91 3.74 -1.26 -0.58
N TYR A 92 3.13 -0.59 0.39
CA TYR A 92 1.69 -0.59 0.58
C TYR A 92 1.08 -1.98 0.85
N PHE A 93 1.87 -2.90 1.43
CA PHE A 93 1.43 -4.26 1.68
C PHE A 93 2.05 -4.84 2.96
N GLU A 94 1.22 -5.00 3.99
CA GLU A 94 1.64 -5.46 5.32
C GLU A 94 0.88 -6.73 5.73
N TRP A 95 1.45 -7.51 6.64
CA TRP A 95 0.87 -8.77 7.10
C TRP A 95 1.18 -9.12 8.56
N SER A 96 0.35 -10.01 9.09
CA SER A 96 0.51 -10.62 10.41
C SER A 96 0.32 -12.13 10.30
N VAL A 97 1.14 -12.90 11.01
CA VAL A 97 1.22 -14.36 10.96
C VAL A 97 0.76 -14.91 12.29
N LYS A 98 -0.13 -15.90 12.32
CA LYS A 98 -0.44 -16.68 13.52
C LYS A 98 0.19 -18.06 13.42
N ARG A 99 0.78 -18.52 14.52
CA ARG A 99 1.38 -19.85 14.62
C ARG A 99 0.68 -20.71 15.67
N ASN A 100 0.74 -22.03 15.49
CA ASN A 100 0.34 -23.01 16.50
C ASN A 100 1.49 -23.26 17.52
N GLN A 101 1.26 -24.19 18.45
CA GLN A 101 2.22 -24.58 19.48
C GLN A 101 3.49 -25.23 18.91
N ASP A 102 3.39 -25.86 17.74
CA ASP A 102 4.52 -26.46 17.00
C ASP A 102 5.25 -25.44 16.12
N ASN A 103 4.97 -24.15 16.29
CA ASN A 103 5.55 -23.04 15.53
C ASN A 103 5.25 -23.07 14.01
N GLN A 104 4.26 -23.86 13.58
CA GLN A 104 3.77 -23.87 12.21
C GLN A 104 2.82 -22.70 12.00
N ILE A 105 2.89 -22.07 10.82
CA ILE A 105 1.93 -21.04 10.43
C ILE A 105 0.55 -21.68 10.24
N ILE A 106 -0.48 -21.12 10.86
CA ILE A 106 -1.86 -21.57 10.68
C ILE A 106 -2.71 -20.53 9.94
N ARG A 107 -2.36 -19.25 10.06
CA ARG A 107 -3.11 -18.15 9.45
C ARG A 107 -2.17 -17.00 9.11
N ILE A 108 -2.39 -16.36 7.98
CA ILE A 108 -1.75 -15.09 7.62
C ILE A 108 -2.84 -14.12 7.19
N VAL A 109 -2.79 -12.88 7.66
CA VAL A 109 -3.68 -11.82 7.18
C VAL A 109 -2.83 -10.73 6.56
N PHE A 110 -3.10 -10.45 5.29
CA PHE A 110 -2.48 -9.38 4.51
C PHE A 110 -3.44 -8.20 4.39
N SER A 111 -2.88 -6.99 4.36
CA SER A 111 -3.64 -5.74 4.21
C SER A 111 -2.90 -4.75 3.33
N SER A 112 -3.65 -4.06 2.47
CA SER A 112 -3.24 -2.84 1.76
C SER A 112 -4.02 -1.60 2.23
N GLU A 113 -4.70 -1.70 3.37
CA GLU A 113 -5.62 -0.67 3.84
C GLU A 113 -4.89 0.55 4.39
N LEU A 114 -5.16 1.71 3.80
CA LEU A 114 -4.45 2.95 4.13
C LEU A 114 -4.89 3.52 5.48
N PRO A 115 -3.97 4.07 6.28
CA PRO A 115 -4.26 4.52 7.64
C PRO A 115 -5.23 5.71 7.70
N GLU A 116 -5.28 6.57 6.67
CA GLU A 116 -6.14 7.75 6.69
C GLU A 116 -7.64 7.43 6.82
N TYR A 117 -8.09 6.30 6.27
CA TYR A 117 -9.48 5.86 6.45
C TYR A 117 -9.77 5.52 7.91
N PHE A 118 -8.83 4.86 8.59
CA PHE A 118 -8.99 4.48 10.00
C PHE A 118 -8.87 5.67 10.95
N ASP A 119 -7.98 6.63 10.68
CA ASP A 119 -7.98 7.87 11.48
C ASP A 119 -9.27 8.67 11.28
N PHE A 120 -9.77 8.71 10.05
CA PHE A 120 -11.02 9.38 9.74
C PHE A 120 -12.18 8.70 10.49
N LEU A 121 -12.29 7.37 10.39
CA LEU A 121 -13.30 6.59 11.08
C LEU A 121 -13.20 6.76 12.60
N GLY A 122 -11.99 6.69 13.18
CA GLY A 122 -11.76 6.92 14.60
C GLY A 122 -12.16 8.31 15.07
N ARG A 123 -12.09 9.32 14.20
CA ARG A 123 -12.51 10.69 14.49
C ARG A 123 -14.03 10.87 14.43
N VAL A 124 -14.70 10.29 13.44
CA VAL A 124 -16.13 10.58 13.17
C VAL A 124 -17.08 9.51 13.69
N GLN A 125 -16.62 8.27 13.83
CA GLN A 125 -17.37 7.09 14.28
C GLN A 125 -16.48 6.17 15.14
N PRO A 126 -16.02 6.62 16.32
CA PRO A 126 -15.11 5.84 17.17
C PRO A 126 -15.68 4.49 17.62
N ASP A 127 -17.00 4.39 17.76
CA ASP A 127 -17.69 3.15 18.15
C ASP A 127 -17.67 2.11 17.02
N THR A 128 -17.83 2.55 15.77
CA THR A 128 -17.66 1.69 14.60
C THR A 128 -16.23 1.19 14.51
N LEU A 129 -15.23 2.06 14.71
CA LEU A 129 -13.83 1.64 14.71
C LEU A 129 -13.56 0.61 15.82
N HIS A 130 -14.06 0.84 17.04
CA HIS A 130 -13.90 -0.10 18.14
C HIS A 130 -14.53 -1.46 17.83
N LYS A 131 -15.75 -1.48 17.27
CA LYS A 131 -16.39 -2.73 16.83
C LYS A 131 -15.58 -3.45 15.76
N LEU A 132 -15.06 -2.74 14.76
CA LEU A 132 -14.20 -3.36 13.74
C LEU A 132 -12.96 -4.02 14.36
N TYR A 133 -12.36 -3.40 15.37
CA TYR A 133 -11.24 -4.01 16.09
C TYR A 133 -11.64 -5.32 16.78
N GLN A 134 -12.80 -5.34 17.46
CA GLN A 134 -13.33 -6.54 18.14
C GLN A 134 -13.64 -7.66 17.14
N ASP A 135 -14.32 -7.32 16.04
CA ASP A 135 -14.69 -8.29 15.01
C ASP A 135 -13.46 -8.91 14.32
N ARG A 136 -12.33 -8.20 14.28
CA ARG A 136 -11.09 -8.64 13.61
C ARG A 136 -10.05 -9.24 14.56
N HIS A 137 -10.33 -9.28 15.85
CA HIS A 137 -9.50 -9.97 16.84
C HIS A 137 -10.38 -10.90 17.67
N PRO A 138 -10.96 -11.94 17.04
CA PRO A 138 -11.85 -12.85 17.75
C PRO A 138 -11.10 -13.51 18.91
N GLY A 139 -11.74 -13.52 20.08
CA GLY A 139 -11.16 -14.04 21.33
C GLY A 139 -10.41 -13.01 22.17
N GLU A 140 -10.16 -11.81 21.64
CA GLU A 140 -9.50 -10.73 22.38
C GLU A 140 -10.51 -9.77 23.00
N ILE A 141 -10.21 -9.31 24.23
CA ILE A 141 -10.99 -8.26 24.90
C ILE A 141 -10.32 -6.91 24.62
N ILE A 142 -10.76 -6.25 23.55
CA ILE A 142 -10.25 -4.92 23.16
C ILE A 142 -11.09 -3.82 23.81
N GLN A 143 -10.44 -2.96 24.59
CA GLN A 143 -11.07 -1.79 25.21
C GLN A 143 -10.87 -0.54 24.35
N LYS A 144 -11.80 0.43 24.42
CA LYS A 144 -11.62 1.74 23.75
C LYS A 144 -10.34 2.45 24.18
N THR A 145 -9.91 2.28 25.43
CA THR A 145 -8.66 2.86 25.95
C THR A 145 -7.40 2.25 25.34
N ASP A 146 -7.49 1.08 24.71
CA ASP A 146 -6.39 0.49 23.95
C ASP A 146 -6.19 1.22 22.62
N LEU A 147 -7.30 1.67 22.02
CA LEU A 147 -7.35 2.23 20.67
C LEU A 147 -7.25 3.75 20.67
N PHE A 148 -7.70 4.43 21.73
CA PHE A 148 -7.80 5.88 21.79
C PHE A 148 -6.99 6.47 22.94
N LYS A 149 -6.33 7.60 22.67
CA LYS A 149 -5.70 8.46 23.68
C LYS A 149 -6.53 9.71 23.87
N LYS A 150 -6.61 10.20 25.10
CA LYS A 150 -7.23 11.51 25.39
C LYS A 150 -6.25 12.62 25.05
N GLN A 151 -6.68 13.58 24.24
CA GLN A 151 -6.00 14.86 24.02
C GLN A 151 -6.99 15.99 24.36
N GLY A 152 -6.85 16.55 25.57
CA GLY A 152 -7.87 17.40 26.16
C GLY A 152 -9.21 16.67 26.28
N GLN A 153 -10.26 17.25 25.69
CA GLN A 153 -11.61 16.66 25.67
C GLN A 153 -11.84 15.67 24.52
N ARG A 154 -10.88 15.52 23.59
CA ARG A 154 -11.03 14.67 22.40
C ARG A 154 -10.41 13.30 22.60
N LEU A 155 -11.07 12.26 22.09
CA LEU A 155 -10.46 10.96 21.84
C LEU A 155 -9.75 11.00 20.49
N VAL A 156 -8.48 10.61 20.49
CA VAL A 156 -7.64 10.54 19.30
C VAL A 156 -7.23 9.09 19.11
N TYR A 157 -7.55 8.55 17.95
CA TYR A 157 -7.18 7.18 17.59
C TYR A 157 -5.65 7.04 17.56
N ASN A 158 -5.15 6.02 18.23
CA ASN A 158 -3.76 5.61 18.23
C ASN A 158 -3.58 4.49 17.21
N ARG A 159 -3.17 4.83 15.99
CA ARG A 159 -2.93 3.85 14.92
C ARG A 159 -1.81 2.84 15.21
N TYR A 160 -0.92 3.16 16.14
CA TYR A 160 0.19 2.30 16.59
C TYR A 160 -0.15 1.52 17.86
N ASN A 161 -1.45 1.25 18.08
CA ASN A 161 -1.87 0.38 19.18
C ASN A 161 -1.40 -1.07 18.93
N ARG A 162 -1.23 -1.82 20.02
CA ARG A 162 -0.70 -3.20 19.99
C ARG A 162 -1.48 -4.15 19.07
N TRP A 163 -2.77 -3.90 18.89
CA TRP A 163 -3.65 -4.72 18.06
C TRP A 163 -3.42 -4.47 16.56
N ASN A 164 -2.86 -3.31 16.19
CA ASN A 164 -2.49 -3.05 14.80
C ASN A 164 -1.03 -3.35 14.48
N THR A 165 -0.11 -3.28 15.45
CA THR A 165 1.34 -3.34 15.18
C THR A 165 1.96 -4.72 15.32
N SER A 166 1.22 -5.72 15.80
CA SER A 166 1.72 -7.08 15.92
C SER A 166 1.92 -7.75 14.55
N THR A 167 2.97 -8.56 14.45
CA THR A 167 3.24 -9.48 13.34
C THR A 167 2.89 -10.94 13.67
N GLU A 168 2.44 -11.23 14.89
CA GLU A 168 2.35 -12.60 15.45
C GLU A 168 0.92 -13.06 15.79
N THR A 169 -0.07 -12.17 15.70
CA THR A 169 -1.47 -12.50 16.04
C THR A 169 -2.23 -13.14 14.88
N GLY A 170 -1.71 -13.03 13.65
CA GLY A 170 -2.48 -13.28 12.43
C GLY A 170 -3.65 -12.32 12.26
N ASN A 171 -3.58 -11.14 12.87
CA ASN A 171 -4.57 -10.09 12.76
C ASN A 171 -3.87 -8.73 12.57
N ILE A 172 -4.44 -7.91 11.70
CA ILE A 172 -3.94 -6.59 11.30
C ILE A 172 -5.15 -5.72 10.93
N MET A 173 -5.09 -4.42 11.18
CA MET A 173 -6.17 -3.50 10.80
C MET A 173 -5.86 -2.69 9.56
N HIS A 174 -4.69 -2.07 9.51
CA HIS A 174 -4.30 -1.23 8.39
C HIS A 174 -2.78 -1.01 8.40
N LEU A 175 -2.25 -0.42 7.33
CA LEU A 175 -0.83 -0.14 7.18
C LEU A 175 -0.31 0.80 8.28
N VAL A 176 0.88 0.54 8.81
CA VAL A 176 1.57 1.39 9.79
C VAL A 176 2.88 1.97 9.26
N ALA A 177 3.40 1.47 8.15
CA ALA A 177 4.61 1.98 7.53
C ALA A 177 4.46 3.48 7.16
N PRO A 178 5.36 4.37 7.60
CA PRO A 178 5.21 5.82 7.41
C PRO A 178 5.06 6.26 5.94
N GLY A 179 5.70 5.55 5.01
CA GLY A 179 5.66 5.83 3.56
C GLY A 179 4.48 5.22 2.81
N SER A 180 3.59 4.49 3.49
CA SER A 180 2.47 3.76 2.89
C SER A 180 1.12 4.42 3.25
N THR A 181 0.96 5.67 2.81
CA THR A 181 -0.22 6.50 3.09
C THR A 181 -0.92 6.94 1.81
N LEU A 182 -2.22 7.26 1.88
CA LEU A 182 -2.98 7.82 0.75
C LEU A 182 -2.38 9.14 0.28
N ALA A 183 -1.94 9.99 1.22
CA ALA A 183 -1.28 11.24 0.91
C ALA A 183 0.04 11.01 0.14
N ALA A 184 0.87 10.06 0.56
CA ALA A 184 2.11 9.72 -0.15
C ALA A 184 1.85 9.15 -1.55
N LEU A 185 0.81 8.34 -1.70
CA LEU A 185 0.40 7.80 -3.01
C LEU A 185 0.04 8.94 -3.97
N MET A 186 -0.79 9.87 -3.52
CA MET A 186 -1.19 11.05 -4.29
C MET A 186 -0.01 11.99 -4.58
N ASP A 187 0.94 12.15 -3.65
CA ASP A 187 2.13 12.99 -3.84
C ASP A 187 3.04 12.42 -4.93
N ILE A 188 3.33 11.12 -4.91
CA ILE A 188 4.15 10.45 -5.93
C ILE A 188 3.50 10.61 -7.31
N ILE A 189 2.22 10.24 -7.43
CA ILE A 189 1.47 10.34 -8.70
C ILE A 189 1.38 11.79 -9.17
N GLY A 190 1.07 12.72 -8.27
CA GLY A 190 0.92 14.14 -8.58
C GLY A 190 2.23 14.78 -9.04
N ARG A 191 3.35 14.50 -8.38
CA ARG A 191 4.67 15.02 -8.77
C ARG A 191 5.15 14.38 -10.07
N ALA A 192 4.92 13.08 -10.24
CA ALA A 192 5.21 12.39 -11.49
C ALA A 192 4.37 12.93 -12.67
N ALA A 193 3.22 13.57 -12.38
CA ALA A 193 2.41 14.25 -13.39
C ALA A 193 2.99 15.60 -13.90
N ILE A 194 4.24 15.93 -13.54
CA ILE A 194 5.03 17.03 -14.11
C ILE A 194 6.00 16.46 -15.15
N THR A 195 6.13 17.11 -16.31
CA THR A 195 7.19 16.76 -17.28
C THR A 195 8.48 17.48 -16.88
N TYR A 196 9.52 16.73 -16.51
CA TYR A 196 10.81 17.27 -16.08
C TYR A 196 11.82 17.30 -17.23
N LYS A 197 12.67 18.32 -17.20
CA LYS A 197 13.92 18.36 -17.99
C LYS A 197 15.12 18.33 -17.05
N ASP A 198 16.16 17.60 -17.44
CA ASP A 198 17.45 17.64 -16.76
C ASP A 198 18.28 18.89 -17.14
N ALA A 199 19.52 18.95 -16.65
CA ALA A 199 20.40 20.10 -16.83
C ALA A 199 20.72 20.38 -18.31
N ASP A 200 20.76 19.33 -19.13
CA ASP A 200 21.01 19.41 -20.57
C ASP A 200 19.75 19.79 -21.36
N GLY A 201 18.61 19.92 -20.67
CA GLY A 201 17.33 20.23 -21.28
C GLY A 201 16.58 19.01 -21.82
N GLU A 202 17.09 17.80 -21.56
CA GLU A 202 16.49 16.56 -22.03
C GLU A 202 15.36 16.09 -21.12
N ILE A 203 14.33 15.49 -21.72
CA ILE A 203 13.17 15.02 -20.96
C ILE A 203 13.57 13.81 -20.10
N VAL A 204 13.32 13.90 -18.80
CA VAL A 204 13.56 12.79 -17.88
C VAL A 204 12.49 11.72 -18.09
N THR A 205 12.89 10.56 -18.59
CA THR A 205 12.00 9.40 -18.82
C THR A 205 12.41 8.13 -18.08
N ASN A 206 13.66 8.07 -17.60
CA ASN A 206 14.15 6.97 -16.78
C ASN A 206 13.45 6.95 -15.41
N ALA A 207 12.91 5.81 -15.02
CA ALA A 207 12.08 5.67 -13.83
C ALA A 207 12.86 5.87 -12.52
N ASP A 208 14.10 5.35 -12.43
CA ASP A 208 14.95 5.53 -11.25
C ASP A 208 15.33 7.00 -11.05
N ARG A 209 15.69 7.70 -12.14
CA ARG A 209 15.92 9.15 -12.12
C ARG A 209 14.65 9.89 -11.72
N LEU A 210 13.50 9.50 -12.28
CA LEU A 210 12.22 10.13 -11.97
C LEU A 210 11.86 10.07 -10.48
N ALA A 211 12.10 8.94 -9.81
CA ALA A 211 11.83 8.80 -8.37
C ALA A 211 12.55 9.87 -7.52
N THR A 212 13.75 10.29 -7.93
CA THR A 212 14.50 11.38 -7.25
C THR A 212 13.82 12.74 -7.37
N TYR A 213 12.96 12.94 -8.38
CA TYR A 213 12.23 14.19 -8.62
C TYR A 213 10.81 14.17 -8.04
N THR A 214 10.28 12.99 -7.71
CA THR A 214 8.89 12.81 -7.27
C THR A 214 8.75 12.54 -5.77
N ASN A 215 9.77 12.87 -4.97
CA ASN A 215 9.80 12.57 -3.53
C ASN A 215 9.67 11.05 -3.25
N GLY A 216 10.08 10.22 -4.21
CA GLY A 216 10.06 8.77 -4.11
C GLY A 216 11.43 8.20 -3.71
N ASP A 217 11.46 6.90 -3.46
CA ASP A 217 12.67 6.13 -3.17
C ASP A 217 12.93 5.10 -4.29
N ARG A 218 14.11 5.17 -4.92
CA ARG A 218 14.53 4.23 -5.97
C ARG A 218 14.56 2.76 -5.53
N ARG A 219 14.63 2.53 -4.22
CA ARG A 219 14.63 1.19 -3.61
C ARG A 219 13.21 0.65 -3.42
N ARG A 220 12.17 1.41 -3.76
CA ARG A 220 10.78 1.00 -3.65
C ARG A 220 10.16 0.66 -5.01
N ASN A 221 9.46 -0.47 -5.07
CA ASN A 221 8.72 -0.90 -6.27
C ASN A 221 7.64 0.12 -6.64
N SER A 222 6.83 0.54 -5.67
CA SER A 222 5.71 1.46 -5.87
C SER A 222 6.18 2.77 -6.53
N ASP A 223 7.26 3.35 -6.02
CA ASP A 223 7.67 4.71 -6.38
C ASP A 223 8.20 4.77 -7.82
N ILE A 224 8.94 3.73 -8.22
CA ILE A 224 9.44 3.54 -9.59
C ILE A 224 8.28 3.30 -10.56
N VAL A 225 7.40 2.35 -10.26
CA VAL A 225 6.36 1.89 -11.18
C VAL A 225 5.25 2.93 -11.32
N LEU A 226 4.79 3.52 -10.22
CA LEU A 226 3.78 4.60 -10.22
C LEU A 226 4.33 5.86 -10.88
N GLY A 227 5.56 6.25 -10.52
CA GLY A 227 6.20 7.43 -11.10
C GLY A 227 6.30 7.32 -12.62
N ALA A 228 6.84 6.21 -13.12
CA ALA A 228 6.97 5.99 -14.57
C ALA A 228 5.62 6.00 -15.28
N ALA A 229 4.61 5.35 -14.72
CA ALA A 229 3.28 5.27 -15.31
C ALA A 229 2.57 6.63 -15.35
N ALA A 230 2.56 7.37 -14.24
CA ALA A 230 1.99 8.72 -14.17
C ALA A 230 2.71 9.69 -15.12
N ASN A 231 4.05 9.63 -15.18
CA ASN A 231 4.82 10.51 -16.05
C ASN A 231 4.61 10.19 -17.54
N ALA A 232 4.42 8.93 -17.91
CA ALA A 232 4.07 8.56 -19.28
C ALA A 232 2.74 9.20 -19.72
N LEU A 233 1.72 9.17 -18.85
CA LEU A 233 0.43 9.83 -19.10
C LEU A 233 0.60 11.35 -19.19
N ALA A 234 1.36 11.94 -18.27
CA ALA A 234 1.65 13.37 -18.26
C ALA A 234 2.36 13.83 -19.54
N ARG A 235 3.32 13.08 -20.06
CA ARG A 235 4.01 13.40 -21.33
C ARG A 235 3.09 13.30 -22.55
N ASN A 236 2.00 12.54 -22.46
CA ASN A 236 0.95 12.51 -23.48
C ASN A 236 -0.02 13.71 -23.41
N GLY A 237 0.14 14.58 -22.40
CA GLY A 237 -0.73 15.73 -22.15
C GLY A 237 -2.01 15.38 -21.38
N ASP A 238 -2.05 14.22 -20.73
CA ASP A 238 -3.19 13.80 -19.93
C ASP A 238 -3.18 14.48 -18.56
N MET A 239 -4.35 14.97 -18.13
CA MET A 239 -4.61 15.25 -16.71
C MET A 239 -4.98 13.95 -16.02
N LEU A 240 -4.40 13.65 -14.87
CA LEU A 240 -4.62 12.39 -14.16
C LEU A 240 -4.95 12.59 -12.68
N THR A 241 -5.56 11.57 -12.08
CA THR A 241 -5.84 11.50 -10.65
C THR A 241 -5.86 10.03 -10.22
N VAL A 242 -5.84 9.75 -8.92
CA VAL A 242 -6.08 8.40 -8.42
C VAL A 242 -7.55 8.06 -8.66
N GLU A 243 -7.83 6.90 -9.25
CA GLU A 243 -9.20 6.47 -9.54
C GLU A 243 -10.02 6.37 -8.25
N ASN A 244 -11.33 6.61 -8.36
CA ASN A 244 -12.27 6.52 -7.25
C ASN A 244 -12.86 5.10 -7.20
N PRO A 245 -12.87 4.40 -6.05
CA PRO A 245 -12.30 4.78 -4.76
C PRO A 245 -10.78 4.84 -4.75
N ALA A 246 -10.22 5.88 -4.12
CA ALA A 246 -8.78 6.06 -4.05
C ALA A 246 -8.16 5.12 -3.01
N GLY A 247 -7.22 4.27 -3.43
CA GLY A 247 -6.61 3.29 -2.56
C GLY A 247 -5.58 2.40 -3.26
N ILE A 248 -5.05 1.45 -2.47
CA ILE A 248 -4.23 0.34 -2.95
C ILE A 248 -5.01 -0.95 -2.74
N TYR A 249 -4.93 -1.83 -3.72
CA TYR A 249 -5.72 -3.04 -3.80
C TYR A 249 -4.81 -4.24 -4.03
N ILE A 250 -5.11 -5.36 -3.38
CA ILE A 250 -4.49 -6.64 -3.68
C ILE A 250 -4.99 -7.08 -5.05
N ASP A 251 -4.06 -7.22 -5.98
CA ASP A 251 -4.31 -7.34 -7.41
C ASP A 251 -4.40 -8.79 -7.86
N SER A 252 -3.35 -9.56 -7.54
CA SER A 252 -3.23 -10.96 -7.93
C SER A 252 -2.26 -11.71 -7.04
N ILE A 253 -2.33 -13.04 -7.10
CA ILE A 253 -1.48 -13.96 -6.36
C ILE A 253 -0.96 -15.01 -7.34
N ASN A 254 0.36 -15.24 -7.36
CA ASN A 254 0.93 -16.33 -8.16
C ASN A 254 0.77 -17.68 -7.44
N LEU A 255 -0.36 -18.35 -7.68
CA LEU A 255 -0.67 -19.64 -7.06
C LEU A 255 0.20 -20.80 -7.57
N ALA A 256 0.86 -20.67 -8.72
CA ALA A 256 1.64 -21.76 -9.33
C ALA A 256 2.86 -22.18 -8.49
N LEU A 257 3.33 -21.29 -7.60
CA LEU A 257 4.46 -21.54 -6.71
C LEU A 257 4.03 -22.08 -5.34
N ILE A 258 2.76 -22.40 -5.13
CA ILE A 258 2.25 -22.92 -3.87
C ILE A 258 1.90 -24.40 -4.05
N GLN A 259 2.55 -25.27 -3.29
CA GLN A 259 2.31 -26.71 -3.32
C GLN A 259 1.80 -27.21 -1.96
N PRO A 260 0.69 -27.96 -1.93
CA PRO A 260 0.25 -28.63 -0.72
C PRO A 260 1.14 -29.85 -0.42
N PRO A 261 1.10 -30.42 0.79
CA PRO A 261 1.82 -31.66 1.09
C PRO A 261 1.34 -32.81 0.20
N ASP A 262 2.19 -33.83 -0.02
CA ASP A 262 1.94 -34.91 -0.99
C ASP A 262 0.61 -35.64 -0.81
N CYS A 263 0.16 -35.81 0.44
CA CYS A 263 -1.14 -36.43 0.76
C CYS A 263 -2.35 -35.55 0.38
N SER A 264 -2.12 -34.32 -0.10
CA SER A 264 -3.14 -33.29 -0.36
C SER A 264 -2.96 -32.60 -1.73
N GLN A 265 -2.27 -33.23 -2.69
CA GLN A 265 -2.00 -32.66 -4.03
C GLN A 265 -3.25 -32.25 -4.82
N HIS A 266 -4.43 -32.76 -4.46
CA HIS A 266 -5.71 -32.39 -5.07
C HIS A 266 -6.38 -31.17 -4.41
N ALA A 267 -5.78 -30.59 -3.37
CA ALA A 267 -6.35 -29.41 -2.73
C ALA A 267 -6.31 -28.21 -3.68
N ASN A 268 -7.46 -27.53 -3.83
CA ASN A 268 -7.52 -26.27 -4.57
C ASN A 268 -6.93 -25.15 -3.72
N ILE A 269 -5.74 -24.70 -4.08
CA ILE A 269 -5.00 -23.65 -3.35
C ILE A 269 -5.80 -22.34 -3.25
N ALA A 270 -6.62 -22.03 -4.25
CA ALA A 270 -7.44 -20.81 -4.23
C ALA A 270 -8.42 -20.78 -3.04
N ASP A 271 -8.86 -21.96 -2.55
CA ASP A 271 -9.77 -22.05 -1.40
C ASP A 271 -9.13 -21.56 -0.10
N PHE A 272 -7.79 -21.44 -0.05
CA PHE A 272 -7.07 -21.00 1.14
C PHE A 272 -7.06 -19.48 1.28
N PHE A 273 -7.52 -18.75 0.26
CA PHE A 273 -7.42 -17.31 0.14
C PHE A 273 -8.81 -16.68 0.13
N LYS A 274 -9.09 -15.82 1.11
CA LYS A 274 -10.39 -15.15 1.25
C LYS A 274 -10.24 -13.65 1.41
N PHE A 275 -10.86 -12.92 0.49
CA PHE A 275 -11.03 -11.48 0.64
C PHE A 275 -12.10 -11.17 1.70
N THR A 276 -11.74 -10.41 2.74
CA THR A 276 -12.65 -10.08 3.86
C THR A 276 -12.95 -8.60 4.01
N ARG A 277 -12.42 -7.77 3.10
CA ARG A 277 -12.71 -6.34 3.05
C ARG A 277 -12.39 -5.78 1.67
N GLY A 278 -13.38 -5.86 0.77
CA GLY A 278 -13.13 -5.66 -0.66
C GLY A 278 -11.92 -6.46 -1.11
N ASN A 279 -11.09 -5.88 -1.96
CA ASN A 279 -9.77 -6.38 -2.35
C ASN A 279 -8.63 -5.71 -1.57
N THR A 280 -8.86 -5.18 -0.36
CA THR A 280 -7.79 -4.54 0.44
C THR A 280 -7.32 -5.40 1.62
N ARG A 281 -8.01 -6.51 1.90
CA ARG A 281 -7.63 -7.47 2.93
C ARG A 281 -7.83 -8.90 2.46
N LEU A 282 -6.77 -9.68 2.62
CA LEU A 282 -6.73 -11.08 2.22
C LEU A 282 -6.35 -11.93 3.44
N GLU A 283 -7.25 -12.83 3.82
CA GLU A 283 -7.01 -13.83 4.85
C GLU A 283 -6.58 -15.13 4.17
N CYS A 284 -5.51 -15.72 4.68
CA CYS A 284 -4.96 -16.98 4.23
C CYS A 284 -5.01 -17.99 5.37
N GLU A 285 -5.70 -19.11 5.17
CA GLU A 285 -5.87 -20.19 6.14
C GLU A 285 -6.27 -21.48 5.40
N VAL A 286 -5.78 -22.63 5.83
CA VAL A 286 -6.21 -23.92 5.26
C VAL A 286 -7.54 -24.32 5.91
N PRO A 287 -8.58 -24.67 5.11
CA PRO A 287 -9.84 -25.17 5.67
C PRO A 287 -9.61 -26.41 6.55
N GLU A 288 -10.27 -26.47 7.71
CA GLU A 288 -10.05 -27.49 8.73
C GLU A 288 -10.23 -28.92 8.19
N GLU A 289 -11.18 -29.11 7.27
CA GLU A 289 -11.46 -30.41 6.63
C GLU A 289 -10.32 -30.96 5.77
N LYS A 290 -9.30 -30.16 5.46
CA LYS A 290 -8.12 -30.61 4.71
C LYS A 290 -7.12 -31.36 5.59
N GLY A 291 -7.17 -31.21 6.92
CA GLY A 291 -6.34 -31.97 7.85
C GLY A 291 -4.85 -31.59 7.88
N PHE A 292 -4.48 -30.42 7.35
CA PHE A 292 -3.14 -29.83 7.43
C PHE A 292 -3.23 -28.31 7.60
N VAL A 293 -2.11 -27.64 7.90
CA VAL A 293 -2.07 -26.17 8.11
C VAL A 293 -1.22 -25.46 7.07
N LEU A 294 -1.26 -24.12 7.02
CA LEU A 294 -0.45 -23.35 6.06
C LEU A 294 1.04 -23.68 6.14
N GLY A 295 1.58 -23.87 7.35
CA GLY A 295 2.96 -24.26 7.57
C GLY A 295 3.35 -25.60 6.97
N ASP A 296 2.38 -26.37 6.45
CA ASP A 296 2.61 -27.60 5.71
C ASP A 296 2.84 -27.38 4.20
N LEU A 297 2.50 -26.21 3.67
CA LEU A 297 2.72 -25.86 2.27
C LEU A 297 4.20 -25.70 1.95
N ASN A 298 4.56 -25.98 0.70
CA ASN A 298 5.82 -25.53 0.11
C ASN A 298 5.55 -24.34 -0.80
N ILE A 299 6.38 -23.30 -0.67
CA ILE A 299 6.38 -22.11 -1.52
C ILE A 299 7.68 -22.11 -2.32
N ALA A 300 7.56 -22.18 -3.65
CA ALA A 300 8.68 -22.30 -4.58
C ALA A 300 9.65 -23.45 -4.20
N GLY A 301 9.11 -24.57 -3.71
CA GLY A 301 9.90 -25.74 -3.29
C GLY A 301 10.44 -25.70 -1.86
N GLU A 302 10.25 -24.61 -1.11
CA GLU A 302 10.67 -24.49 0.28
C GLU A 302 9.48 -24.51 1.25
N LYS A 303 9.61 -25.16 2.40
CA LYS A 303 8.53 -25.22 3.40
C LYS A 303 8.13 -23.81 3.85
N LEU A 304 6.84 -23.56 4.02
CA LEU A 304 6.35 -22.27 4.51
C LEU A 304 6.75 -22.08 5.99
N ARG A 305 7.67 -21.15 6.22
CA ARG A 305 8.18 -20.76 7.54
C ARG A 305 7.91 -19.30 7.86
N TYR A 306 7.73 -18.44 6.88
CA TYR A 306 7.51 -17.01 7.04
C TYR A 306 6.35 -16.52 6.17
N GLY A 307 5.56 -15.55 6.66
CA GLY A 307 4.51 -14.91 5.87
C GLY A 307 5.07 -14.21 4.63
N ALA A 308 6.29 -13.69 4.75
CA ALA A 308 7.10 -13.14 3.67
C ALA A 308 7.16 -14.01 2.40
N GLN A 309 7.23 -15.34 2.53
CA GLN A 309 7.30 -16.25 1.38
C GLN A 309 6.04 -16.15 0.50
N LEU A 310 4.87 -16.02 1.11
CA LEU A 310 3.62 -15.77 0.37
C LEU A 310 3.52 -14.31 -0.11
N ALA A 311 4.03 -13.35 0.66
CA ALA A 311 4.04 -11.95 0.24
C ALA A 311 4.85 -11.72 -1.06
N GLU A 312 5.90 -12.50 -1.30
CA GLU A 312 6.68 -12.51 -2.56
C GLU A 312 5.88 -12.99 -3.79
N LEU A 313 4.66 -13.50 -3.59
CA LEU A 313 3.78 -13.96 -4.67
C LEU A 313 2.59 -13.02 -4.91
N ILE A 314 2.44 -11.96 -4.10
CA ILE A 314 1.26 -11.10 -4.11
C ILE A 314 1.60 -9.76 -4.73
N PHE A 315 0.78 -9.38 -5.70
CA PHE A 315 0.84 -8.06 -6.34
C PHE A 315 -0.23 -7.16 -5.74
N VAL A 316 0.10 -5.88 -5.61
CA VAL A 316 -0.86 -4.82 -5.29
C VAL A 316 -0.92 -3.83 -6.43
N SER A 317 -2.02 -3.09 -6.51
CA SER A 317 -2.29 -2.18 -7.61
C SER A 317 -3.05 -0.94 -7.16
N THR A 318 -2.99 0.06 -8.03
CA THR A 318 -3.88 1.20 -8.03
C THR A 318 -4.19 1.57 -9.47
N SER A 319 -5.24 2.35 -9.67
CA SER A 319 -5.61 2.84 -10.99
C SER A 319 -5.54 4.36 -11.03
N MET A 320 -5.11 4.88 -12.17
CA MET A 320 -5.13 6.32 -12.46
C MET A 320 -6.17 6.62 -13.51
N ARG A 321 -7.00 7.62 -13.25
CA ARG A 321 -8.05 8.07 -14.16
C ARG A 321 -7.54 9.26 -14.98
N MET A 322 -7.62 9.21 -16.31
CA MET A 322 -7.07 10.25 -17.20
C MET A 322 -8.12 11.12 -17.87
N PHE A 323 -8.26 12.37 -17.46
CA PHE A 323 -9.12 13.33 -18.14
C PHE A 323 -8.47 13.91 -19.41
N THR A 324 -8.97 13.50 -20.57
CA THR A 324 -8.56 13.98 -21.91
C THR A 324 -9.36 15.22 -22.37
N GLY A 325 -9.65 16.19 -21.49
CA GLY A 325 -10.25 17.46 -21.88
C GLY A 325 -9.38 18.26 -22.86
N GLU A 326 -9.61 19.57 -23.05
CA GLU A 326 -8.69 20.43 -23.83
C GLU A 326 -7.26 20.17 -23.32
N ARG A 327 -6.47 19.46 -24.13
CA ARG A 327 -5.10 19.09 -23.79
C ARG A 327 -4.39 20.37 -23.43
N ARG A 328 -4.06 20.54 -22.15
CA ARG A 328 -3.29 21.71 -21.72
C ARG A 328 -1.95 21.63 -22.42
N ALA A 329 -1.41 22.79 -22.79
CA ALA A 329 -0.03 22.86 -23.24
C ALA A 329 0.85 22.22 -22.16
N ILE A 330 1.62 21.21 -22.55
CA ILE A 330 2.52 20.50 -21.65
C ILE A 330 3.52 21.52 -21.12
N ARG A 331 3.45 21.77 -19.81
CA ARG A 331 4.43 22.63 -19.13
C ARG A 331 5.59 21.76 -18.69
N GLN A 332 6.77 22.13 -19.16
CA GLN A 332 8.01 21.45 -18.83
C GLN A 332 8.72 22.24 -17.75
N ARG A 333 9.12 21.55 -16.69
CA ARG A 333 9.88 22.16 -15.60
C ARG A 333 11.36 21.86 -15.79
N GLN A 334 12.13 22.90 -16.08
CA GLN A 334 13.58 22.83 -15.97
C GLN A 334 13.96 22.93 -14.50
N LEU A 335 14.81 22.02 -14.04
CA LEU A 335 15.24 22.00 -12.65
C LEU A 335 16.44 22.94 -12.45
N PRO A 336 16.63 23.46 -11.23
CA PRO A 336 17.85 24.19 -10.89
C PRO A 336 19.08 23.28 -11.05
N ASN A 337 20.19 23.83 -11.54
CA ASN A 337 21.46 23.12 -11.58
C ASN A 337 21.82 22.62 -10.16
N GLY A 338 22.04 21.31 -9.99
CA GLY A 338 22.51 20.75 -8.72
C GLY A 338 21.79 19.53 -8.17
N VAL A 339 20.85 18.89 -8.89
CA VAL A 339 20.52 17.49 -8.58
C VAL A 339 21.64 16.63 -9.15
N PRO A 340 22.39 15.87 -8.34
CA PRO A 340 23.56 15.14 -8.83
C PRO A 340 23.20 14.27 -10.05
N HIS A 341 23.93 14.48 -11.14
CA HIS A 341 24.06 13.48 -12.18
C HIS A 341 24.92 12.36 -11.59
N ASP A 342 24.31 11.41 -10.86
CA ASP A 342 25.11 10.31 -10.33
C ASP A 342 25.19 9.19 -11.37
N GLU A 343 26.15 9.35 -12.28
CA GLU A 343 26.85 8.23 -12.88
C GLU A 343 27.53 7.45 -11.73
N SER A 344 27.16 6.18 -11.55
CA SER A 344 27.85 5.23 -10.67
C SER A 344 27.97 5.62 -9.18
N ALA A 345 26.90 5.45 -8.40
CA ALA A 345 27.06 5.24 -6.96
C ALA A 345 27.62 3.83 -6.73
N GLY A 346 28.95 3.76 -6.66
CA GLY A 346 29.69 2.59 -6.17
C GLY A 346 29.23 2.21 -4.77
N PHE A 347 29.30 0.90 -4.51
CA PHE A 347 29.03 0.28 -3.23
C PHE A 347 30.05 0.75 -2.19
N GLU A 348 29.63 1.54 -1.21
CA GLU A 348 30.34 1.63 0.07
C GLU A 348 29.47 1.01 1.16
N ASN A 349 29.94 -0.13 1.65
CA ASN A 349 29.50 -0.76 2.88
C ASN A 349 29.98 0.09 4.05
N GLU A 350 29.06 0.73 4.78
CA GLU A 350 29.33 1.13 6.16
C GLU A 350 28.81 0.04 7.10
N SER A 351 29.66 -0.97 7.28
CA SER A 351 29.75 -1.69 8.55
C SER A 351 30.62 -0.86 9.52
N ASP A 352 30.34 -1.03 10.82
CA ASP A 352 31.13 -0.60 11.98
C ASP A 352 30.78 0.76 12.61
N ASN A 353 29.96 0.69 13.66
CA ASN A 353 30.50 0.93 15.00
C ASN A 353 29.56 0.38 16.09
N GLU A 354 29.86 -0.83 16.53
CA GLU A 354 29.75 -1.17 17.94
C GLU A 354 30.67 -0.23 18.75
N LYS A 355 30.11 0.47 19.74
CA LYS A 355 30.81 0.65 21.02
C LYS A 355 29.81 0.53 22.16
N CYS A 356 29.97 -0.56 22.92
CA CYS A 356 29.57 -0.65 24.31
C CYS A 356 29.99 0.60 25.10
N GLN A 357 29.05 1.14 25.86
CA GLN A 357 29.15 1.28 27.31
C GLN A 357 27.77 1.17 27.93
#